data_AF-A0A8C8RZ09-F1
#
_entry.id   AF-A0A8C8RZ09-F1
#
_cell.length_a   1.000
_cell.length_b   1.000
_cell.length_c   1.000
_cell.angle_alpha   90.00
_cell.angle_beta   90.00
_cell.angle_gamma   90.00
#
_symmetry.space_group_name_H-M   'P 1'
#
loop_
_entity.id
_entity.type
_entity.pdbx_description
1 polymer ?
#
loop_
_entity_poly.entity_id
_entity_poly.type
_entity_poly.pdbx_seq_one_letter_code
_entity_poly.pdbx_strand_id
1 'polypeptide(L)'
;MHAEPAAGPGIARLARDGDSPIVPRGAGQAARVGWGWVGKGAPAGLAPVREDEACGPGARCAAGLECAPRPGRAGPTAVCVCKSRYPVCGSDGLTYPSACRLRAAALSAQRRGQRGPSQRRKGACEQGPSIVTPPKEIWNVTGAQIYLSCEVMGIPTPVLTWNKIIRGQYGVQKLELLPGDRDNLAIQTRGGPEKHEVTGWVLISPLSKEDDGEYECRALNSKGEATASARITVVDALHEIPLTKVSGLQLF
;
A
#
# COMPACT_ATOMS: atom_id res chain seq x y z
N MET A 1 -19.94 -22.78 -60.49
CA MET A 1 -19.59 -21.44 -60.01
C MET A 1 -19.32 -21.56 -58.51
N HIS A 2 -18.06 -21.78 -58.15
CA HIS A 2 -17.62 -21.84 -56.75
C HIS A 2 -17.16 -20.45 -56.32
N ALA A 3 -17.58 -20.01 -55.14
CA ALA A 3 -17.00 -18.87 -54.44
C ALA A 3 -16.88 -19.20 -52.95
N GLU A 4 -15.66 -19.04 -52.43
CA GLU A 4 -15.21 -19.21 -51.05
C GLU A 4 -15.80 -18.17 -50.06
N PRO A 5 -15.70 -18.43 -48.74
CA PRO A 5 -16.05 -17.47 -47.69
C PRO A 5 -14.85 -16.60 -47.28
N ALA A 6 -15.08 -15.29 -47.13
CA ALA A 6 -14.09 -14.35 -46.62
C ALA A 6 -14.03 -14.36 -45.08
N ALA A 7 -12.82 -14.52 -44.53
CA ALA A 7 -12.50 -14.44 -43.11
C ALA A 7 -12.49 -12.99 -42.61
N GLY A 8 -13.22 -12.71 -41.52
CA GLY A 8 -13.18 -11.44 -40.78
C GLY A 8 -12.14 -11.42 -39.64
N PRO A 9 -11.74 -10.24 -39.16
CA PRO A 9 -10.53 -10.06 -38.37
C PRO A 9 -10.69 -10.56 -36.91
N GLY A 10 -9.71 -11.34 -36.47
CA GLY A 10 -9.64 -11.90 -35.13
C GLY A 10 -9.40 -10.84 -34.05
N ILE A 11 -10.30 -10.78 -33.07
CA ILE A 11 -10.17 -9.96 -31.86
C ILE A 11 -9.20 -10.69 -30.92
N ALA A 12 -8.03 -10.11 -30.66
CA ALA A 12 -7.08 -10.66 -29.69
C ALA A 12 -7.66 -10.57 -28.25
N ARG A 13 -7.73 -11.72 -27.57
CA ARG A 13 -8.18 -11.83 -26.18
C ARG A 13 -7.10 -11.33 -25.20
N LEU A 14 -7.54 -10.68 -24.13
CA LEU A 14 -6.71 -10.35 -22.96
C LEU A 14 -6.12 -11.64 -22.35
N ALA A 15 -4.80 -11.66 -22.14
CA ALA A 15 -4.16 -12.64 -21.27
C ALA A 15 -4.54 -12.33 -19.80
N ARG A 16 -4.85 -13.37 -19.03
CA ARG A 16 -5.03 -13.27 -17.58
C ARG A 16 -3.64 -13.27 -16.95
N ASP A 17 -3.32 -12.26 -16.16
CA ASP A 17 -2.07 -12.18 -15.40
C ASP A 17 -2.12 -13.18 -14.24
N GLY A 18 -1.18 -14.12 -14.23
CA GLY A 18 -0.85 -14.99 -13.11
C GLY A 18 0.63 -14.77 -12.75
N ASP A 19 0.84 -14.61 -11.45
CA ASP A 19 2.08 -14.68 -10.67
C ASP A 19 3.23 -13.70 -10.93
N SER A 20 3.42 -12.84 -9.92
CA SER A 20 4.66 -12.11 -9.61
C SER A 20 5.83 -13.05 -9.33
N PRO A 21 7.06 -12.63 -9.63
CA PRO A 21 8.22 -13.13 -8.90
C PRO A 21 8.96 -12.03 -8.12
N ILE A 22 9.48 -12.52 -7.00
CA ILE A 22 10.30 -11.93 -5.95
C ILE A 22 11.65 -11.42 -6.48
N VAL A 23 12.12 -10.27 -5.98
CA VAL A 23 13.46 -9.70 -6.23
C VAL A 23 14.42 -10.12 -5.12
N PRO A 24 15.63 -10.64 -5.41
CA PRO A 24 16.71 -10.66 -4.44
C PRO A 24 17.67 -9.46 -4.63
N ARG A 25 18.11 -8.92 -3.48
CA ARG A 25 19.19 -7.94 -3.34
C ARG A 25 20.55 -8.62 -3.53
N GLY A 26 21.50 -7.90 -4.14
CA GLY A 26 22.92 -8.26 -4.12
C GLY A 26 23.79 -7.11 -4.61
N ALA A 27 24.63 -6.58 -3.72
CA ALA A 27 25.62 -5.53 -3.96
C ALA A 27 26.93 -6.10 -4.52
N GLY A 28 27.70 -5.31 -5.28
CA GLY A 28 29.04 -5.71 -5.75
C GLY A 28 29.78 -4.62 -6.52
N GLN A 29 30.63 -3.91 -5.76
CA GLN A 29 31.83 -3.10 -6.05
C GLN A 29 32.27 -2.71 -7.48
N ALA A 30 32.81 -1.49 -7.53
CA ALA A 30 33.45 -0.83 -8.67
C ALA A 30 34.85 -1.37 -9.00
N ALA A 31 35.24 -1.26 -10.27
CA ALA A 31 36.62 -1.20 -10.70
C ALA A 31 36.79 -0.11 -11.77
N ARG A 32 37.72 0.83 -11.53
CA ARG A 32 38.23 1.77 -12.52
C ARG A 32 39.48 1.17 -13.16
N VAL A 33 39.48 1.05 -14.48
CA VAL A 33 40.70 0.94 -15.30
C VAL A 33 40.52 1.77 -16.57
N GLY A 34 41.61 2.40 -16.98
CA GLY A 34 41.62 3.55 -17.87
C GLY A 34 41.84 3.27 -19.37
N TRP A 35 41.41 4.28 -20.15
CA TRP A 35 41.95 4.83 -21.41
C TRP A 35 41.99 3.91 -22.65
N GLY A 36 41.17 4.28 -23.65
CA GLY A 36 41.32 3.86 -25.05
C GLY A 36 39.98 3.59 -25.76
N TRP A 37 39.28 4.63 -26.23
CA TRP A 37 38.11 4.44 -27.11
C TRP A 37 38.59 4.31 -28.57
N VAL A 38 38.91 3.08 -28.97
CA VAL A 38 38.94 2.69 -30.39
C VAL A 38 37.51 2.30 -30.76
N GLY A 39 36.96 2.96 -31.79
CA GLY A 39 35.59 2.77 -32.25
C GLY A 39 35.28 1.32 -32.61
N LYS A 40 34.30 0.75 -31.91
CA LYS A 40 33.48 -0.35 -32.40
C LYS A 40 32.02 0.03 -32.15
N GLY A 41 31.25 0.01 -33.24
CA GLY A 41 29.86 0.45 -33.26
C GLY A 41 29.05 -0.20 -32.14
N ALA A 42 28.36 0.63 -31.38
CA ALA A 42 27.36 0.17 -30.44
C ALA A 42 26.26 -0.57 -31.21
N PRO A 43 25.82 -1.77 -30.76
CA PRO A 43 24.59 -2.34 -31.27
C PRO A 43 23.47 -1.36 -30.96
N ALA A 44 22.56 -1.16 -31.92
CA ALA A 44 21.44 -0.23 -31.84
C ALA A 44 20.73 -0.36 -30.49
N GLY A 45 21.07 0.56 -29.57
CA GLY A 45 20.44 0.68 -28.28
C GLY A 45 18.98 0.99 -28.52
N LEU A 46 18.10 0.23 -27.88
CA LEU A 46 16.68 0.51 -27.84
C LEU A 46 16.51 1.97 -27.37
N ALA A 47 16.13 2.83 -28.31
CA ALA A 47 15.59 4.13 -27.96
C ALA A 47 14.34 3.90 -27.10
N PRO A 48 14.04 4.77 -26.12
CA PRO A 48 12.74 4.75 -25.46
C PRO A 48 11.67 4.93 -26.54
N VAL A 49 10.87 3.89 -26.73
CA VAL A 49 9.78 3.84 -27.72
C VAL A 49 8.82 4.98 -27.40
N ARG A 50 8.64 5.90 -28.37
CA ARG A 50 7.79 7.08 -28.19
C ARG A 50 6.32 6.71 -28.37
N GLU A 51 5.46 7.55 -27.81
CA GLU A 51 4.04 7.58 -28.13
C GLU A 51 3.89 7.63 -29.66
N ASP A 52 3.19 6.65 -30.23
CA ASP A 52 2.93 6.44 -31.68
C ASP A 52 3.90 5.56 -32.49
N GLU A 53 4.76 4.73 -31.87
CA GLU A 53 5.57 3.72 -32.59
C GLU A 53 4.82 2.39 -32.85
N ALA A 54 5.13 1.72 -33.96
CA ALA A 54 4.43 0.50 -34.39
C ALA A 54 4.73 -0.71 -33.48
N CYS A 55 3.69 -1.37 -32.96
CA CYS A 55 3.77 -2.65 -32.28
C CYS A 55 3.87 -3.80 -33.29
N GLY A 56 5.05 -3.99 -33.87
CA GLY A 56 5.25 -4.98 -34.92
C GLY A 56 4.79 -4.47 -36.31
N PRO A 57 4.61 -5.35 -37.30
CA PRO A 57 4.37 -4.93 -38.69
C PRO A 57 3.00 -4.26 -38.85
N GLY A 58 3.00 -2.91 -38.82
CA GLY A 58 1.87 -2.05 -39.18
C GLY A 58 0.78 -1.87 -38.11
N ALA A 59 0.88 -2.51 -36.93
CA ALA A 59 -0.12 -2.39 -35.88
C ALA A 59 0.24 -1.27 -34.88
N ARG A 60 -0.75 -0.47 -34.48
CA ARG A 60 -0.61 0.55 -33.41
C ARG A 60 -1.42 0.12 -32.20
N CYS A 61 -0.91 0.40 -31.00
CA CYS A 61 -1.68 0.16 -29.79
C CYS A 61 -2.86 1.13 -29.68
N ALA A 62 -3.96 0.67 -29.08
CA ALA A 62 -5.12 1.53 -28.81
C ALA A 62 -4.79 2.60 -27.76
N ALA A 63 -5.62 3.65 -27.68
CA ALA A 63 -5.39 4.78 -26.79
C ALA A 63 -5.12 4.38 -25.33
N GLY A 64 -3.95 4.78 -24.82
CA GLY A 64 -3.49 4.52 -23.45
C GLY A 64 -2.84 3.15 -23.23
N LEU A 65 -2.51 2.44 -24.31
CA LEU A 65 -1.58 1.32 -24.33
C LEU A 65 -0.24 1.78 -24.94
N GLU A 66 0.86 1.19 -24.50
CA GLU A 66 2.21 1.40 -25.04
C GLU A 66 2.80 0.07 -25.53
N CYS A 67 3.71 0.12 -26.50
CA CYS A 67 4.39 -1.07 -26.98
C CYS A 67 5.51 -1.47 -26.03
N ALA A 68 5.48 -2.70 -25.54
CA ALA A 68 6.56 -3.29 -24.76
C ALA A 68 7.05 -4.60 -25.39
N PRO A 69 8.36 -4.90 -25.30
CA PRO A 69 8.89 -6.19 -25.71
C PRO A 69 8.29 -7.32 -24.85
N ARG A 70 8.10 -8.51 -25.44
CA ARG A 70 7.65 -9.68 -24.67
C ARG A 70 8.69 -10.10 -23.63
N PRO A 71 8.30 -10.31 -22.35
CA PRO A 71 9.21 -10.84 -21.35
C PRO A 71 9.60 -12.29 -21.69
N GLY A 72 10.90 -12.60 -21.58
CA GLY A 72 11.41 -13.97 -21.78
C GLY A 72 11.59 -14.44 -23.23
N ARG A 73 11.39 -13.58 -24.24
CA ARG A 73 11.76 -13.88 -25.65
C ARG A 73 12.58 -12.76 -26.25
N ALA A 74 13.80 -13.08 -26.69
CA ALA A 74 14.57 -12.20 -27.56
C ALA A 74 13.99 -12.26 -28.98
N GLY A 75 13.44 -11.14 -29.48
CA GLY A 75 12.90 -11.05 -30.83
C GLY A 75 12.02 -9.81 -31.07
N PRO A 76 11.61 -9.54 -32.33
CA PRO A 76 10.87 -8.32 -32.73
C PRO A 76 9.39 -8.33 -32.31
N THR A 77 8.97 -9.24 -31.42
CA THR A 77 7.57 -9.36 -31.02
C THR A 77 7.26 -8.40 -29.88
N ALA A 78 6.67 -7.25 -30.22
CA ALA A 78 6.11 -6.31 -29.25
C ALA A 78 4.66 -6.66 -28.89
N VAL A 79 4.25 -6.36 -27.67
CA VAL A 79 2.88 -6.47 -27.16
C VAL A 79 2.41 -5.12 -26.62
N CYS A 80 1.12 -4.82 -26.82
CA CYS A 80 0.51 -3.65 -26.21
C CYS A 80 0.27 -3.87 -24.72
N VAL A 81 0.90 -3.07 -23.88
CA VAL A 81 0.73 -3.07 -22.42
C VAL A 81 0.09 -1.78 -21.96
N CYS A 82 -0.46 -1.75 -20.75
CA CYS A 82 -1.06 -0.52 -20.25
C CYS A 82 0.00 0.54 -19.97
N LYS A 83 -0.18 1.73 -20.57
CA LYS A 83 0.67 2.90 -20.29
C LYS A 83 0.52 3.37 -18.84
N SER A 84 -0.67 3.24 -18.27
CA SER A 84 -0.91 3.59 -16.86
C SER A 84 -0.53 2.44 -15.93
N ARG A 85 0.40 2.71 -15.02
CA ARG A 85 0.86 1.77 -13.98
C ARG A 85 0.30 2.09 -12.60
N TYR A 86 -0.56 3.11 -12.49
CA TYR A 86 -1.10 3.59 -11.23
C TYR A 86 -2.61 3.38 -11.16
N PRO A 87 -3.16 3.15 -9.94
CA PRO A 87 -4.59 3.01 -9.75
C PRO A 87 -5.36 4.28 -10.09
N VAL A 88 -6.64 4.12 -10.43
CA VAL A 88 -7.57 5.21 -10.74
C VAL A 88 -8.92 4.97 -10.08
N CYS A 89 -9.58 6.05 -9.67
CA CYS A 89 -10.90 5.98 -9.07
C CYS A 89 -11.96 6.14 -10.15
N GLY A 90 -12.82 5.13 -10.28
CA GLY A 90 -13.95 5.15 -11.19
C GLY A 90 -15.13 5.96 -10.66
N SER A 91 -15.99 6.41 -11.58
CA SER A 91 -17.24 7.10 -11.24
C SER A 91 -18.26 6.20 -10.53
N ASP A 92 -18.03 4.89 -10.56
CA ASP A 92 -18.73 3.84 -9.83
C ASP A 92 -18.22 3.65 -8.40
N GLY A 93 -17.22 4.44 -7.95
CA GLY A 93 -16.64 4.34 -6.62
C GLY A 93 -15.64 3.19 -6.46
N LEU A 94 -15.31 2.49 -7.55
CA LEU A 94 -14.35 1.39 -7.53
C LEU A 94 -12.95 1.87 -7.89
N THR A 95 -11.96 1.39 -7.13
CA THR A 95 -10.55 1.56 -7.48
C THR A 95 -10.17 0.54 -8.54
N TYR A 96 -9.78 1.03 -9.71
CA TYR A 96 -9.22 0.20 -10.77
C TYR A 96 -7.69 0.23 -10.68
N PRO A 97 -6.99 -0.91 -10.83
CA PRO A 97 -5.53 -0.95 -10.70
C PRO A 97 -4.82 -0.19 -11.85
N SER A 98 -5.51 0.07 -12.96
CA SER A 98 -5.02 0.96 -14.01
C SER A 98 -6.17 1.59 -14.81
N ALA A 99 -5.85 2.66 -15.53
CA ALA A 99 -6.78 3.30 -16.46
C ALA A 99 -7.26 2.34 -17.57
N CYS A 100 -6.44 1.37 -17.98
CA CYS A 100 -6.84 0.39 -18.99
C CYS A 100 -7.91 -0.57 -18.46
N ARG A 101 -7.83 -0.98 -17.19
CA ARG A 101 -8.84 -1.83 -16.55
C ARG A 101 -10.16 -1.09 -16.40
N LEU A 102 -10.13 0.21 -16.06
CA LEU A 102 -11.33 1.06 -16.06
C LEU A 102 -11.95 1.16 -17.45
N ARG A 103 -11.16 1.42 -18.50
CA ARG A 103 -11.66 1.47 -19.88
C ARG A 103 -12.24 0.14 -20.34
N ALA A 104 -11.60 -0.98 -19.99
CA ALA A 104 -12.12 -2.31 -20.30
C ALA A 104 -13.46 -2.59 -19.61
N ALA A 105 -13.64 -2.14 -18.37
CA ALA A 105 -14.92 -2.21 -17.67
C ALA A 105 -15.97 -1.32 -18.35
N ALA A 106 -15.60 -0.10 -18.76
CA ALA A 106 -16.49 0.82 -19.47
C ALA A 106 -17.00 0.26 -20.80
N LEU A 107 -16.11 -0.32 -21.62
CA LEU A 107 -16.48 -0.95 -22.88
C LEU A 107 -17.36 -2.19 -22.66
N SER A 108 -17.05 -2.99 -21.65
CA SER A 108 -17.85 -4.17 -21.28
C SER A 108 -19.28 -3.78 -20.89
N ALA A 109 -19.46 -2.68 -20.15
CA ALA A 109 -20.77 -2.15 -19.78
C ALA A 109 -21.53 -1.63 -21.00
N GLN A 110 -20.87 -0.88 -21.90
CA GLN A 110 -21.48 -0.38 -23.13
C GLN A 110 -21.97 -1.49 -24.05
N ARG A 111 -21.23 -2.59 -24.17
CA ARG A 111 -21.67 -3.78 -24.93
C ARG A 111 -22.94 -4.42 -24.37
N ARG A 112 -23.24 -4.19 -23.10
CA ARG A 112 -24.47 -4.63 -22.42
C ARG A 112 -25.57 -3.56 -22.44
N GLY A 113 -25.39 -2.47 -23.19
CA GLY A 113 -26.32 -1.33 -23.22
C GLY A 113 -26.31 -0.48 -21.94
N GLN A 114 -25.30 -0.62 -21.08
CA GLN A 114 -25.17 0.13 -19.83
C GLN A 114 -24.17 1.28 -19.98
N ARG A 115 -24.33 2.33 -19.17
CA ARG A 115 -23.35 3.41 -19.08
C ARG A 115 -22.10 2.90 -18.34
N GLY A 116 -20.97 2.90 -19.03
CA GLY A 116 -19.70 2.48 -18.43
C GLY A 116 -19.11 3.49 -17.44
N PRO A 117 -18.31 3.04 -16.46
CA PRO A 117 -17.60 3.91 -15.54
C PRO A 117 -16.60 4.81 -16.26
N SER A 118 -16.45 6.03 -15.75
CA SER A 118 -15.47 7.02 -16.20
C SER A 118 -14.45 7.28 -15.11
N GLN A 119 -13.27 7.80 -15.45
CA GLN A 119 -12.27 8.14 -14.44
C GLN A 119 -12.69 9.43 -13.71
N ARG A 120 -12.94 9.33 -12.40
CA ARG A 120 -13.25 10.49 -11.55
C ARG A 120 -11.99 11.17 -11.02
N ARG A 121 -11.00 10.39 -10.58
CA ARG A 121 -9.72 10.90 -10.04
C ARG A 121 -8.57 9.95 -10.37
N LYS A 122 -7.34 10.46 -10.39
CA LYS A 122 -6.11 9.65 -10.33
C LYS A 122 -5.92 9.10 -8.91
N GLY A 123 -5.35 7.91 -8.78
CA GLY A 123 -5.20 7.23 -7.49
C GLY A 123 -6.44 6.41 -7.11
N ALA A 124 -6.37 5.72 -5.98
CA ALA A 124 -7.49 4.95 -5.45
C ALA A 124 -8.67 5.85 -5.04
N CYS A 125 -9.86 5.27 -4.94
CA CYS A 125 -11.04 5.95 -4.44
C CYS A 125 -10.91 6.28 -2.94
N GLU A 126 -11.64 7.31 -2.53
CA GLU A 126 -11.73 7.69 -1.12
C GLU A 126 -12.37 6.54 -0.31
N GLN A 127 -11.78 6.23 0.83
CA GLN A 127 -12.18 5.15 1.72
C GLN A 127 -11.94 5.53 3.18
N GLY A 128 -12.75 4.97 4.08
CA GLY A 128 -12.60 5.14 5.52
C GLY A 128 -11.24 4.62 6.02
N PRO A 129 -10.85 5.00 7.24
CA PRO A 129 -9.62 4.52 7.85
C PRO A 129 -9.72 2.99 8.06
N SER A 130 -8.59 2.31 7.90
CA SER A 130 -8.43 0.88 8.16
C SER A 130 -7.14 0.70 8.93
N ILE A 131 -7.26 0.11 10.12
CA ILE A 131 -6.11 -0.19 10.98
C ILE A 131 -5.45 -1.44 10.44
N VAL A 132 -4.24 -1.27 9.89
CA VAL A 132 -3.43 -2.34 9.32
C VAL A 132 -2.72 -3.11 10.43
N THR A 133 -2.12 -2.37 11.35
CA THR A 133 -1.42 -2.93 12.50
C THR A 133 -2.00 -2.29 13.77
N PRO A 134 -2.81 -3.02 14.55
CA PRO A 134 -3.33 -2.52 15.83
C PRO A 134 -2.24 -2.52 16.92
N PRO A 135 -2.41 -1.74 17.99
CA PRO A 135 -1.53 -1.82 19.15
C PRO A 135 -1.58 -3.20 19.79
N LYS A 136 -0.45 -3.63 20.37
CA LYS A 136 -0.31 -4.92 21.03
C LYS A 136 -0.38 -4.76 22.54
N GLU A 137 -0.90 -5.79 23.21
CA GLU A 137 -0.85 -5.88 24.67
C GLU A 137 0.61 -5.97 25.16
N ILE A 138 0.91 -5.28 26.26
CA ILE A 138 2.25 -5.22 26.84
C ILE A 138 2.18 -5.57 28.33
N TRP A 139 3.11 -6.41 28.77
CA TRP A 139 3.35 -6.73 30.17
C TRP A 139 4.78 -6.34 30.50
N ASN A 140 4.98 -5.45 31.47
CA ASN A 140 6.33 -5.05 31.86
C ASN A 140 6.37 -4.59 33.32
N VAL A 141 7.57 -4.36 33.84
CA VAL A 141 7.80 -3.90 35.21
C VAL A 141 7.88 -2.37 35.29
N THR A 142 7.64 -1.83 36.49
CA THR A 142 7.88 -0.41 36.78
C THR A 142 9.31 0.01 36.44
N GLY A 143 9.49 1.23 35.92
CA GLY A 143 10.78 1.77 35.49
C GLY A 143 11.18 1.42 34.05
N ALA A 144 10.50 0.47 33.40
CA ALA A 144 10.79 0.11 32.02
C ALA A 144 10.38 1.20 31.02
N GLN A 145 10.92 1.11 29.81
CA GLN A 145 10.51 1.91 28.65
C GLN A 145 9.71 1.03 27.68
N ILE A 146 8.55 1.49 27.24
CA ILE A 146 7.69 0.75 26.30
C ILE A 146 7.16 1.66 25.18
N TYR A 147 6.70 1.04 24.09
CA TYR A 147 6.00 1.75 23.03
C TYR A 147 4.75 1.00 22.55
N LEU A 148 3.66 1.73 22.35
CA LEU A 148 2.52 1.27 21.55
C LEU A 148 2.68 1.79 20.13
N SER A 149 2.25 1.00 19.13
CA SER A 149 2.27 1.38 17.72
C SER A 149 0.92 1.13 17.08
N CYS A 150 0.47 2.02 16.21
CA CYS A 150 -0.76 1.85 15.44
C CYS A 150 -0.53 2.34 14.00
N GLU A 151 -0.67 1.44 13.04
CA GLU A 151 -0.51 1.73 11.61
C GLU A 151 -1.87 1.72 10.92
N VAL A 152 -2.16 2.79 10.20
CA VAL A 152 -3.48 3.02 9.61
C VAL A 152 -3.34 3.53 8.20
N MET A 153 -4.21 3.04 7.32
CA MET A 153 -4.37 3.57 5.96
C MET A 153 -5.78 4.14 5.79
N GLY A 154 -5.95 5.12 4.91
CA GLY A 154 -7.28 5.62 4.56
C GLY A 154 -7.19 6.77 3.57
N ILE A 155 -8.20 6.98 2.73
CA ILE A 155 -8.15 8.03 1.69
C ILE A 155 -9.33 8.97 1.90
N PRO A 156 -9.13 10.23 2.33
CA PRO A 156 -7.84 10.89 2.62
C PRO A 156 -7.11 10.32 3.84
N THR A 157 -5.80 10.61 3.94
CA THR A 157 -4.93 10.17 5.04
C THR A 157 -5.58 10.49 6.38
N PRO A 158 -5.80 9.51 7.26
CA PRO A 158 -6.51 9.74 8.51
C PRO A 158 -5.65 10.49 9.53
N VAL A 159 -6.32 11.19 10.44
CA VAL A 159 -5.70 11.76 11.65
C VAL A 159 -5.71 10.69 12.73
N LEU A 160 -4.56 10.47 13.36
CA LEU A 160 -4.42 9.56 14.50
C LEU A 160 -4.50 10.32 15.82
N THR A 161 -5.30 9.76 16.72
CA THR A 161 -5.46 10.22 18.08
C THR A 161 -5.31 9.03 19.02
N TRP A 162 -4.62 9.23 20.15
CA TRP A 162 -4.51 8.22 21.19
C TRP A 162 -5.29 8.63 22.42
N ASN A 163 -6.04 7.68 22.99
CA ASN A 163 -6.81 7.89 24.20
C ASN A 163 -6.44 6.82 25.24
N LYS A 164 -6.47 7.19 26.53
CA LYS A 164 -6.54 6.23 27.62
C LYS A 164 -8.02 6.00 27.98
N ILE A 165 -8.43 4.74 28.04
CA ILE A 165 -9.79 4.36 28.42
C ILE A 165 -9.87 4.31 29.94
N ILE A 166 -10.54 5.29 30.53
CA ILE A 166 -10.80 5.34 31.97
C ILE A 166 -12.19 4.77 32.24
N ARG A 167 -12.25 3.75 33.10
CA ARG A 167 -13.51 3.18 33.59
C ARG A 167 -13.95 3.97 34.81
N GLY A 168 -15.00 4.78 34.68
CA GLY A 168 -15.57 5.54 35.79
C GLY A 168 -16.33 4.67 36.79
N GLN A 169 -16.63 5.22 37.97
CA GLN A 169 -17.27 4.54 39.11
C GLN A 169 -18.68 3.97 38.82
N TYR A 170 -19.31 4.35 37.70
CA TYR A 170 -20.64 3.88 37.29
C TYR A 170 -20.65 3.11 35.96
N GLY A 171 -19.49 2.58 35.53
CA GLY A 171 -19.37 1.86 34.26
C GLY A 171 -19.34 2.75 33.02
N VAL A 172 -19.39 4.08 33.19
CA VAL A 172 -19.19 5.05 32.11
C VAL A 172 -17.72 5.02 31.71
N GLN A 173 -17.45 4.69 30.44
CA GLN A 173 -16.12 4.79 29.86
C GLN A 173 -15.86 6.24 29.45
N LYS A 174 -14.79 6.83 29.97
CA LYS A 174 -14.29 8.14 29.58
C LYS A 174 -13.01 7.94 28.77
N LEU A 175 -12.96 8.55 27.60
CA LEU A 175 -11.74 8.62 26.81
C LEU A 175 -10.96 9.86 27.23
N GLU A 176 -9.76 9.65 27.76
CA GLU A 176 -8.83 10.72 28.08
C GLU A 176 -7.84 10.89 26.93
N LEU A 177 -7.76 12.10 26.36
CA LEU A 177 -6.87 12.40 25.25
C LEU A 177 -5.41 12.42 25.70
N LEU A 178 -4.55 11.66 25.04
CA LEU A 178 -3.12 11.61 25.31
C LEU A 178 -2.34 12.64 24.47
N PRO A 179 -1.19 13.17 24.96
CA PRO A 179 -0.51 12.79 26.21
C PRO A 179 -1.16 13.34 27.49
N GLY A 180 -1.98 14.38 27.38
CA GLY A 180 -2.56 15.06 28.54
C GLY A 180 -1.52 15.87 29.31
N ASP A 181 -1.51 15.72 30.63
CA ASP A 181 -0.60 16.32 31.60
C ASP A 181 0.53 15.37 32.07
N ARG A 182 0.65 14.20 31.45
CA ARG A 182 1.66 13.18 31.78
C ARG A 182 3.04 13.62 31.33
N ASP A 183 4.01 13.53 32.23
CA ASP A 183 5.42 13.87 31.99
C ASP A 183 6.24 12.70 31.40
N ASN A 184 5.84 11.47 31.71
CA ASN A 184 6.49 10.24 31.28
C ASN A 184 6.02 9.72 29.90
N LEU A 185 5.17 10.46 29.18
CA LEU A 185 4.54 9.99 27.95
C LEU A 185 4.74 10.97 26.78
N ALA A 186 5.14 10.42 25.62
CA ALA A 186 5.28 11.18 24.38
C ALA A 186 4.58 10.48 23.20
N ILE A 187 3.93 11.27 22.34
CA ILE A 187 3.30 10.77 21.12
C ILE A 187 4.07 11.26 19.90
N GLN A 188 4.33 10.36 18.97
CA GLN A 188 4.88 10.68 17.66
C GLN A 188 3.99 10.11 16.56
N THR A 189 3.72 10.90 15.53
CA THR A 189 2.98 10.46 14.35
C THR A 189 3.82 10.75 13.12
N ARG A 190 3.99 9.75 12.24
CA ARG A 190 4.67 9.92 10.95
C ARG A 190 3.86 9.29 9.82
N GLY A 191 4.02 9.83 8.62
CA GLY A 191 3.53 9.18 7.41
C GLY A 191 4.34 7.90 7.13
N GLY A 192 3.67 6.89 6.60
CA GLY A 192 4.31 5.65 6.15
C GLY A 192 4.98 5.78 4.78
N PRO A 193 5.68 4.73 4.32
CA PRO A 193 6.23 4.67 2.97
C PRO A 193 5.15 4.68 1.88
N GLU A 194 3.95 4.12 2.17
CA GLU A 194 2.85 4.12 1.24
C GLU A 194 2.04 5.42 1.30
N LYS A 195 1.44 5.79 0.16
CA LYS A 195 0.56 6.97 0.14
C LYS A 195 -0.65 6.71 1.00
N HIS A 196 -1.00 7.72 1.80
CA HIS A 196 -2.15 7.68 2.68
C HIS A 196 -2.05 6.70 3.85
N GLU A 197 -0.81 6.32 4.18
CA GLU A 197 -0.45 5.58 5.38
C GLU A 197 0.03 6.55 6.47
N VAL A 198 -0.35 6.26 7.71
CA VAL A 198 0.10 6.98 8.90
C VAL A 198 0.36 5.98 10.03
N THR A 199 1.46 6.19 10.74
CA THR A 199 1.83 5.40 11.91
C THR A 199 1.96 6.33 13.11
N GLY A 200 1.32 5.94 14.21
CA GLY A 200 1.42 6.60 15.50
C GLY A 200 2.15 5.71 16.50
N TRP A 201 3.00 6.32 17.32
CA TRP A 201 3.68 5.69 18.44
C TRP A 201 3.41 6.45 19.73
N VAL A 202 3.16 5.71 20.81
CA VAL A 202 3.12 6.24 22.18
C VAL A 202 4.32 5.67 22.92
N LEU A 203 5.26 6.52 23.30
CA LEU A 203 6.38 6.18 24.16
C LEU A 203 6.01 6.47 25.61
N ILE A 204 6.23 5.51 26.51
CA ILE A 204 6.05 5.67 27.96
C ILE A 204 7.37 5.32 28.65
N SER A 205 7.94 6.27 29.39
CA SER A 205 9.20 6.11 30.11
C SER A 205 9.39 7.18 31.20
N PRO A 206 9.66 6.80 32.46
CA PRO A 206 9.60 5.44 32.99
C PRO A 206 8.14 4.96 33.14
N LEU A 207 7.93 3.65 32.98
CA LEU A 207 6.63 3.02 33.22
C LEU A 207 6.28 3.04 34.71
N SER A 208 5.08 3.48 35.04
CA SER A 208 4.55 3.56 36.41
C SER A 208 3.28 2.73 36.56
N LYS A 209 2.84 2.46 37.80
CA LYS A 209 1.57 1.77 38.05
C LYS A 209 0.36 2.57 37.56
N GLU A 210 0.48 3.88 37.44
CA GLU A 210 -0.57 4.76 36.91
C GLU A 210 -0.78 4.56 35.40
N ASP A 211 0.22 4.01 34.70
CA ASP A 211 0.15 3.69 33.28
C ASP A 211 -0.58 2.39 32.99
N ASP A 212 -0.86 1.56 33.98
CA ASP A 212 -1.70 0.38 33.81
C ASP A 212 -3.07 0.79 33.25
N GLY A 213 -3.57 0.02 32.29
CA GLY A 213 -4.88 0.28 31.71
C GLY A 213 -4.98 -0.03 30.22
N GLU A 214 -6.07 0.45 29.64
CA GLU A 214 -6.45 0.19 28.26
C GLU A 214 -6.28 1.47 27.43
N TYR A 215 -5.63 1.34 26.28
CA TYR A 215 -5.26 2.44 25.40
C TYR A 215 -5.88 2.21 24.05
N GLU A 216 -6.49 3.25 23.49
CA GLU A 216 -7.18 3.24 22.20
C GLU A 216 -6.41 4.09 21.20
N CYS A 217 -6.13 3.51 20.04
CA CYS A 217 -5.78 4.22 18.82
C CYS A 217 -7.06 4.51 18.04
N ARG A 218 -7.32 5.79 17.76
CA ARG A 218 -8.48 6.28 17.02
C ARG A 218 -8.02 6.97 15.74
N ALA A 219 -8.51 6.49 14.61
CA ALA A 219 -8.21 7.04 13.30
C ALA A 219 -9.46 7.64 12.65
N LEU A 220 -9.35 8.89 12.16
CA LEU A 220 -10.48 9.62 11.60
C LEU A 220 -10.14 10.24 10.24
N ASN A 221 -11.03 10.08 9.26
CA ASN A 221 -11.00 10.86 8.02
C ASN A 221 -12.43 11.25 7.57
N SER A 222 -12.55 11.93 6.42
CA SER A 222 -13.84 12.39 5.90
C SER A 222 -14.78 11.27 5.44
N LYS A 223 -14.33 10.01 5.44
CA LYS A 223 -15.11 8.82 5.06
C LYS A 223 -15.49 7.93 6.22
N GLY A 224 -14.97 8.17 7.41
CA GLY A 224 -15.33 7.43 8.61
C GLY A 224 -14.22 7.38 9.63
N GLU A 225 -14.33 6.38 10.50
CA GLU A 225 -13.48 6.23 11.67
C GLU A 225 -13.16 4.75 11.88
N ALA A 226 -11.98 4.45 12.43
CA ALA A 226 -11.62 3.13 12.91
C ALA A 226 -10.90 3.24 14.26
N THR A 227 -11.17 2.30 15.16
CA THR A 227 -10.55 2.22 16.50
C THR A 227 -9.96 0.84 16.74
N ALA A 228 -8.85 0.80 17.50
CA ALA A 228 -8.26 -0.42 18.02
C ALA A 228 -7.65 -0.15 19.39
N SER A 229 -7.73 -1.13 20.28
CA SER A 229 -7.29 -0.98 21.68
C SER A 229 -6.31 -2.06 22.10
N ALA A 230 -5.45 -1.71 23.06
CA ALA A 230 -4.52 -2.64 23.70
C ALA A 230 -4.41 -2.35 25.20
N ARG A 231 -4.06 -3.39 25.97
CA ARG A 231 -3.84 -3.28 27.41
C ARG A 231 -2.35 -3.22 27.75
N ILE A 232 -1.98 -2.26 28.59
CA ILE A 232 -0.69 -2.25 29.28
C ILE A 232 -0.93 -2.77 30.69
N THR A 233 -0.13 -3.76 31.09
CA THR A 233 -0.14 -4.32 32.45
C THR A 233 1.22 -4.12 33.11
N VAL A 234 1.22 -3.46 34.26
CA VAL A 234 2.44 -3.09 34.98
C VAL A 234 2.57 -3.93 36.25
N VAL A 235 3.53 -4.85 36.25
CA VAL A 235 3.82 -5.75 37.37
C VAL A 235 4.97 -5.21 38.22
N ASP A 236 5.08 -5.65 39.48
CA ASP A 236 6.20 -5.23 40.34
C ASP A 236 7.46 -6.05 40.07
N ALA A 237 7.29 -7.28 39.58
CA ALA A 237 8.39 -8.20 39.30
C ALA A 237 8.16 -9.06 38.06
N LEU A 238 9.26 -9.45 37.39
CA LEU A 238 9.23 -10.20 36.12
C LEU A 238 8.52 -11.55 36.22
N HIS A 239 8.57 -12.21 37.39
CA HIS A 239 7.95 -13.53 37.59
C HIS A 239 6.41 -13.48 37.61
N GLU A 240 5.80 -12.30 37.67
CA GLU A 240 4.35 -12.13 37.56
C GLU A 240 3.85 -12.08 36.11
N ILE A 241 4.76 -11.97 35.14
CA ILE A 241 4.42 -11.93 33.72
C ILE A 241 4.08 -13.36 33.26
N PRO A 242 2.87 -13.62 32.70
CA PRO A 242 2.51 -14.95 32.21
C PRO A 242 3.51 -15.45 31.17
N LEU A 243 4.02 -16.68 31.32
CA LEU A 243 5.03 -17.26 30.41
C LEU A 243 4.59 -17.27 28.94
N THR A 244 3.28 -17.36 28.68
CA THR A 244 2.70 -17.27 27.33
C THR A 244 2.90 -15.89 26.68
N LYS A 245 3.08 -14.84 27.49
CA LYS A 245 3.33 -13.45 27.07
C LYS A 245 4.83 -13.09 27.06
N VAL A 246 5.67 -13.89 27.73
CA VAL A 246 7.13 -13.72 27.74
C VAL A 246 7.76 -13.98 26.36
N SER A 247 7.15 -14.83 25.53
CA SER A 247 7.61 -15.18 24.18
C SER A 247 7.68 -14.01 23.18
N GLY A 248 7.12 -12.85 23.53
CA GLY A 248 7.11 -11.63 22.72
C GLY A 248 7.86 -10.46 23.35
N LEU A 249 8.57 -10.64 24.46
CA LEU A 249 9.49 -9.63 24.96
C LEU A 249 10.65 -9.52 23.97
N GLN A 250 10.57 -8.50 23.11
CA GLN A 250 11.71 -8.06 22.35
C GLN A 250 12.65 -7.35 23.33
N LEU A 251 13.50 -8.17 23.97
CA LEU A 251 14.68 -7.72 24.70
C LEU A 251 15.60 -7.10 23.65
N PHE A 252 15.65 -5.77 23.60
CA PHE A 252 16.74 -5.03 23.00
C PHE A 252 17.69 -4.60 24.12
#